data_AF-A0A960L1B6-F1
#
_entry.id   AF-A0A960L1B6-F1
#
_cell.length_a   1.000
_cell.length_b   1.000
_cell.length_c   1.000
_cell.angle_alpha   90.00
_cell.angle_beta   90.00
_cell.angle_gamma   90.00
#
_symmetry.space_group_name_H-M   'P 1'
#
loop_
_entity.id
_entity.type
_entity.pdbx_description
1 polymer ?
#
loop_
_entity_poly.entity_id
_entity_poly.type
_entity_poly.pdbx_seq_one_letter_code
_entity_poly.pdbx_strand_id
1 'polypeptide(L)'
;MFRTCDTTGLSVCLTAQKFIKIHGVFAVVFLLIGAIGAILLALTRWPAVHLLSAQWYYRILTLHGVNMLIFWILFLEVAILYFACTTLLKSRLFSGKVAWAAFGQMIIGAFLVDLVILQGKADVLMTSYAPLKAHPLFYLGIILVATGTLTGIFNFFATLYIAKKEKTYEGSVPLVTFGAIAAAIIGVVTLLHGAVVMIPTFTWSMGWTAEPDPGWYRLIWWGLGHQSQQVNVCAMVAVWYFLANLTTGAKPLNETVCRIAFVLYIFFINLASAHHLLVDPGVGAGWKIWNTSYAMYLAVLASMIHGFTVPASVEVAMRGKGYVRGLFGWLANAPWKNPGFSAFFLSLVIFGFIGGITGVTLGTQQINILAHNTLRIPGHFHATVVGGTTLAFMGLIYYVVPLIFQKEFYGRKLAMIQPYIFAMGITLMSIGMSFAGSAGVPRRHWDVEFS
;
A
#
# COMPACT_ATOMS: atom_id res chain seq x y z
N MET A 1 11.91 -0.65 28.49
CA MET A 1 12.69 0.60 28.47
C MET A 1 12.11 1.51 27.39
N PHE A 2 11.84 2.76 27.74
CA PHE A 2 11.29 3.79 26.86
C PHE A 2 12.24 4.98 26.81
N ARG A 3 12.17 5.75 25.72
CA ARG A 3 12.76 7.09 25.66
C ARG A 3 11.72 8.08 25.13
N THR A 4 11.89 9.35 25.45
CA THR A 4 11.12 10.42 24.83
C THR A 4 11.84 10.90 23.58
N CYS A 5 11.11 11.20 22.50
CA CYS A 5 11.69 11.83 21.32
C CYS A 5 11.73 13.35 21.49
N ASP A 6 12.91 13.95 21.32
CA ASP A 6 13.10 15.39 21.47
C ASP A 6 12.37 16.21 20.38
N THR A 7 12.13 15.61 19.21
CA THR A 7 11.49 16.28 18.07
C THR A 7 9.96 16.28 18.15
N THR A 8 9.35 15.20 18.64
CA THR A 8 7.88 15.03 18.63
C THR A 8 7.25 14.93 20.02
N GLY A 9 8.06 14.75 21.07
CA GLY A 9 7.59 14.49 22.44
C GLY A 9 7.01 13.09 22.66
N LEU A 10 6.98 12.21 21.63
CA LEU A 10 6.39 10.87 21.76
C LEU A 10 7.30 9.91 22.53
N SER A 11 6.69 9.01 23.32
CA SER A 11 7.37 7.94 24.04
C SER A 11 7.60 6.73 23.14
N VAL A 12 8.85 6.29 23.01
CA VAL A 12 9.28 5.23 22.10
C VAL A 12 9.79 4.02 22.88
N CYS A 13 9.14 2.87 22.70
CA CYS A 13 9.62 1.59 23.22
C CYS A 13 10.89 1.16 22.46
N LEU A 14 12.03 0.98 23.15
CA LEU A 14 13.31 0.67 22.49
C LEU A 14 13.29 -0.67 21.74
N THR A 15 12.57 -1.68 22.27
CA THR A 15 12.41 -2.96 21.60
C THR A 15 11.65 -2.79 20.29
N ALA A 16 10.54 -2.06 20.29
CA ALA A 16 9.77 -1.77 19.08
C ALA A 16 10.57 -0.92 18.09
N GLN A 17 11.30 0.09 18.59
CA GLN A 17 12.15 0.97 17.79
C GLN A 17 13.11 0.18 16.89
N LYS A 18 13.75 -0.88 17.41
CA LYS A 18 14.63 -1.74 16.63
C LYS A 18 13.93 -2.34 15.42
N PHE A 19 12.74 -2.92 15.62
CA PHE A 19 12.01 -3.59 14.55
C PHE A 19 11.37 -2.59 13.58
N ILE A 20 10.90 -1.44 14.06
CA ILE A 20 10.45 -0.34 13.20
C ILE A 20 11.60 0.11 12.28
N LYS A 21 12.84 0.24 12.79
CA LYS A 21 14.01 0.57 11.95
C LYS A 21 14.27 -0.49 10.91
N ILE A 22 14.40 -1.75 11.32
CA ILE A 22 14.81 -2.84 10.45
C ILE A 22 13.78 -3.02 9.32
N HIS A 23 12.50 -3.08 9.66
CA HIS A 23 11.44 -3.15 8.66
C HIS A 23 11.43 -1.93 7.73
N GLY A 24 11.54 -0.72 8.28
CA GLY A 24 11.59 0.51 7.47
C GLY A 24 12.79 0.56 6.52
N VAL A 25 13.97 0.10 6.92
CA VAL A 25 15.16 0.02 6.06
C VAL A 25 14.95 -0.97 4.93
N PHE A 26 14.50 -2.19 5.24
CA PHE A 26 14.28 -3.20 4.20
C PHE A 26 13.15 -2.84 3.26
N ALA A 27 12.11 -2.16 3.75
CA ALA A 27 11.11 -1.55 2.90
C ALA A 27 11.78 -0.65 1.85
N VAL A 28 12.59 0.33 2.28
CA VAL A 28 13.28 1.25 1.35
C VAL A 28 14.22 0.52 0.38
N VAL A 29 14.87 -0.57 0.82
CA VAL A 29 15.70 -1.41 -0.06
C VAL A 29 14.84 -2.06 -1.16
N PHE A 30 13.71 -2.67 -0.83
CA PHE A 30 12.83 -3.27 -1.84
C PHE A 30 12.18 -2.22 -2.73
N LEU A 31 11.86 -1.03 -2.21
CA LEU A 31 11.44 0.11 -3.02
C LEU A 31 12.52 0.49 -4.04
N LEU A 32 13.79 0.53 -3.64
CA LEU A 32 14.89 0.83 -4.54
C LEU A 32 15.06 -0.24 -5.63
N ILE A 33 15.02 -1.52 -5.27
CA ILE A 33 15.09 -2.64 -6.22
C ILE A 33 13.95 -2.53 -7.25
N GLY A 34 12.72 -2.35 -6.75
CA GLY A 34 11.56 -2.17 -7.62
C GLY A 34 11.67 -0.92 -8.51
N ALA A 35 12.28 0.17 -8.02
CA ALA A 35 12.38 1.43 -8.75
C ALA A 35 13.42 1.34 -9.87
N ILE A 36 14.54 0.66 -9.62
CA ILE A 36 15.50 0.31 -10.67
C ILE A 36 14.79 -0.51 -11.74
N GLY A 37 14.00 -1.53 -11.34
CA GLY A 37 13.17 -2.28 -12.26
C GLY A 37 12.21 -1.41 -13.07
N ALA A 38 11.55 -0.43 -12.44
CA ALA A 38 10.65 0.50 -13.10
C ALA A 38 11.34 1.33 -14.19
N ILE A 39 12.55 1.84 -13.90
CA ILE A 39 13.35 2.62 -14.84
C ILE A 39 13.74 1.75 -16.05
N LEU A 40 14.22 0.52 -15.81
CA LEU A 40 14.58 -0.41 -16.89
C LEU A 40 13.38 -0.73 -17.79
N LEU A 41 12.19 -0.93 -17.20
CA LEU A 41 10.96 -1.16 -17.95
C LEU A 41 10.54 0.07 -18.77
N ALA A 42 10.62 1.27 -18.19
CA ALA A 42 10.31 2.51 -18.89
C ALA A 42 11.26 2.75 -20.08
N LEU A 43 12.56 2.56 -19.88
CA LEU A 43 13.56 2.67 -20.94
C LEU A 43 13.41 1.60 -22.02
N THR A 44 12.93 0.40 -21.67
CA THR A 44 12.64 -0.65 -22.66
C THR A 44 11.44 -0.31 -23.54
N ARG A 45 10.41 0.31 -22.96
CA ARG A 45 9.20 0.68 -23.70
C ARG A 45 9.32 1.99 -24.46
N TRP A 46 10.44 2.68 -24.35
CA TRP A 46 10.76 3.83 -25.19
C TRP A 46 11.43 3.31 -26.48
N PRO A 47 10.79 3.43 -27.67
CA PRO A 47 11.32 2.85 -28.90
C PRO A 47 12.75 3.27 -29.25
N ALA A 48 13.13 4.51 -28.90
CA ALA A 48 14.47 5.01 -29.15
C ALA A 48 15.57 4.34 -28.31
N VAL A 49 15.22 3.73 -27.19
CA VAL A 49 16.19 3.11 -26.25
C VAL A 49 16.07 1.58 -26.25
N HIS A 50 14.86 1.04 -26.12
CA HIS A 50 14.53 -0.38 -26.20
C HIS A 50 15.54 -1.33 -25.51
N LEU A 51 15.84 -1.03 -24.25
CA LEU A 51 17.01 -1.55 -23.52
C LEU A 51 17.06 -3.07 -23.29
N LEU A 52 15.96 -3.67 -22.81
CA LEU A 52 15.94 -5.08 -22.40
C LEU A 52 15.39 -5.97 -23.51
N SER A 53 15.94 -7.18 -23.66
CA SER A 53 15.29 -8.26 -24.42
C SER A 53 13.93 -8.63 -23.81
N ALA A 54 13.05 -9.26 -24.60
CA ALA A 54 11.73 -9.71 -24.13
C ALA A 54 11.79 -10.56 -22.85
N GLN A 55 12.72 -11.53 -22.76
CA GLN A 55 12.88 -12.38 -21.58
C GLN A 55 13.20 -11.55 -20.33
N TRP A 56 14.17 -10.64 -20.43
CA TRP A 56 14.53 -9.75 -19.33
C TRP A 56 13.42 -8.76 -18.99
N TYR A 57 12.65 -8.29 -19.97
CA TYR A 57 11.49 -7.43 -19.70
C TYR A 57 10.47 -8.11 -18.79
N TYR A 58 10.03 -9.33 -19.10
CA TYR A 58 9.05 -10.05 -18.26
C TYR A 58 9.63 -10.44 -16.89
N ARG A 59 10.92 -10.77 -16.83
CA ARG A 59 11.62 -11.01 -15.56
C ARG A 59 11.63 -9.78 -14.67
N ILE A 60 12.07 -8.64 -15.19
CA ILE A 60 12.13 -7.38 -14.46
C ILE A 60 10.72 -6.87 -14.15
N LEU A 61 9.72 -7.11 -15.00
CA LEU A 61 8.33 -6.77 -14.72
C LEU A 61 7.78 -7.58 -13.54
N THR A 62 8.17 -8.85 -13.42
CA THR A 62 7.87 -9.67 -12.24
C THR A 62 8.55 -9.11 -11.00
N LEU A 63 9.87 -8.87 -11.07
CA LEU A 63 10.68 -8.31 -9.98
C LEU A 63 10.10 -6.99 -9.48
N HIS A 64 9.82 -6.06 -10.39
CA HIS A 64 9.24 -4.74 -10.11
C HIS A 64 7.92 -4.86 -9.36
N GLY A 65 6.97 -5.65 -9.90
CA GLY A 65 5.65 -5.80 -9.30
C GLY A 65 5.70 -6.37 -7.89
N VAL A 66 6.48 -7.44 -7.68
CA VAL A 66 6.62 -8.09 -6.37
C VAL A 66 7.30 -7.16 -5.36
N ASN A 67 8.39 -6.49 -5.75
CA ASN A 67 9.14 -5.60 -4.86
C ASN A 67 8.32 -4.36 -4.47
N MET A 68 7.59 -3.78 -5.41
CA MET A 68 6.82 -2.55 -5.19
C MET A 68 5.53 -2.77 -4.41
N LEU A 69 4.81 -3.86 -4.69
CA LEU A 69 3.44 -4.03 -4.21
C LEU A 69 3.30 -5.05 -3.09
N ILE A 70 4.32 -5.88 -2.89
CA ILE A 70 4.35 -6.87 -1.83
C ILE A 70 5.45 -6.49 -0.83
N PHE A 71 6.71 -6.45 -1.23
CA PHE A 71 7.81 -6.34 -0.25
C PHE A 71 7.94 -4.94 0.35
N TRP A 72 8.02 -3.88 -0.47
CA TRP A 72 8.05 -2.49 0.02
C TRP A 72 6.91 -2.21 1.01
N ILE A 73 5.70 -2.55 0.59
CA ILE A 73 4.47 -2.31 1.33
C ILE A 73 4.45 -3.09 2.63
N LEU A 74 4.56 -4.42 2.58
CA LEU A 74 4.35 -5.25 3.78
C LEU A 74 5.40 -4.98 4.86
N PHE A 75 6.66 -4.76 4.47
CA PHE A 75 7.69 -4.38 5.44
C PHE A 75 7.35 -3.04 6.09
N LEU A 76 6.93 -2.03 5.32
CA LEU A 76 6.59 -0.74 5.89
C LEU A 76 5.32 -0.79 6.75
N GLU A 77 4.31 -1.56 6.34
CA GLU A 77 3.08 -1.74 7.11
C GLU A 77 3.32 -2.39 8.46
N VAL A 78 4.16 -3.44 8.53
CA VAL A 78 4.55 -4.04 9.83
C VAL A 78 5.25 -2.99 10.72
N ALA A 79 6.09 -2.13 10.14
CA ALA A 79 6.70 -1.01 10.88
C ALA A 79 5.64 -0.02 11.40
N ILE A 80 4.65 0.33 10.58
CA ILE A 80 3.52 1.20 10.96
C ILE A 80 2.70 0.56 12.08
N LEU A 81 2.40 -0.73 12.00
CA LEU A 81 1.67 -1.46 13.05
C LEU A 81 2.43 -1.39 14.37
N TYR A 82 3.72 -1.71 14.38
CA TYR A 82 4.55 -1.65 15.58
C TYR A 82 4.64 -0.24 16.15
N PHE A 83 4.74 0.77 15.29
CA PHE A 83 4.69 2.17 15.70
C PHE A 83 3.33 2.51 16.36
N ALA A 84 2.23 2.14 15.72
CA ALA A 84 0.88 2.48 16.16
C ALA A 84 0.46 1.80 17.47
N CYS A 85 0.89 0.56 17.73
CA CYS A 85 0.56 -0.14 18.98
C CYS A 85 1.51 0.17 20.14
N THR A 86 2.71 0.70 19.89
CA THR A 86 3.68 1.01 20.94
C THR A 86 3.78 2.50 21.21
N THR A 87 4.11 3.31 20.20
CA THR A 87 4.43 4.72 20.39
C THR A 87 3.19 5.55 20.69
N LEU A 88 2.09 5.31 19.96
CA LEU A 88 0.84 6.05 20.16
C LEU A 88 0.08 5.62 21.41
N LEU A 89 0.29 4.40 21.88
CA LEU A 89 -0.35 3.86 23.09
C LEU A 89 0.58 3.87 24.32
N LYS A 90 1.83 4.36 24.18
CA LYS A 90 2.86 4.31 25.22
C LYS A 90 3.07 2.90 25.80
N SER A 91 2.89 1.87 24.98
CA SER A 91 2.93 0.47 25.38
C SER A 91 4.24 -0.20 24.97
N ARG A 92 4.62 -1.24 25.72
CA ARG A 92 5.75 -2.11 25.36
C ARG A 92 5.32 -3.09 24.27
N LEU A 93 6.25 -3.48 23.41
CA LEU A 93 6.00 -4.55 22.44
C LEU A 93 5.75 -5.88 23.18
N PHE A 94 4.80 -6.68 22.69
CA PHE A 94 4.47 -7.98 23.27
C PHE A 94 5.70 -8.91 23.34
N SER A 95 6.37 -9.14 22.21
CA SER A 95 7.57 -9.98 22.20
C SER A 95 8.55 -9.58 21.12
N GLY A 96 9.81 -9.35 21.52
CA GLY A 96 10.92 -9.17 20.58
C GLY A 96 11.30 -10.47 19.85
N LYS A 97 11.04 -11.65 20.45
CA LYS A 97 11.28 -12.95 19.78
C LYS A 97 10.30 -13.15 18.63
N VAL A 98 9.03 -12.82 18.84
CA VAL A 98 7.99 -12.87 17.80
C VAL A 98 8.30 -11.87 16.68
N ALA A 99 8.76 -10.67 17.03
CA ALA A 99 9.18 -9.69 16.04
C ALA A 99 10.38 -10.16 15.19
N TRP A 100 11.34 -10.86 15.79
CA TRP A 100 12.44 -11.48 15.05
C TRP A 100 11.96 -12.61 14.13
N ALA A 101 11.05 -13.46 14.60
CA ALA A 101 10.47 -14.52 13.78
C ALA A 101 9.74 -13.93 12.56
N ALA A 102 8.88 -12.92 12.78
CA ALA A 102 8.18 -12.19 11.73
C ALA A 102 9.16 -11.62 10.68
N PHE A 103 10.14 -10.84 11.13
CA PHE A 103 11.14 -10.25 10.24
C PHE A 103 11.96 -11.31 9.49
N GLY A 104 12.42 -12.36 10.20
CA GLY A 104 13.22 -13.44 9.63
C GLY A 104 12.49 -14.18 8.51
N GLN A 105 11.22 -14.55 8.74
CA GLN A 105 10.39 -15.18 7.71
C GLN A 105 10.18 -14.26 6.50
N MET A 106 9.87 -12.98 6.74
CA MET A 106 9.68 -12.01 5.66
C MET A 106 10.94 -11.82 4.82
N ILE A 107 12.11 -11.64 5.44
CA ILE A 107 13.33 -11.37 4.68
C ILE A 107 13.84 -12.60 3.94
N ILE A 108 13.77 -13.78 4.56
CA ILE A 108 14.14 -15.03 3.89
C ILE A 108 13.22 -15.28 2.70
N GLY A 109 11.91 -15.11 2.89
CA GLY A 109 10.92 -15.28 1.82
C GLY A 109 11.14 -14.31 0.66
N ALA A 110 11.30 -13.02 0.95
CA ALA A 110 11.52 -11.99 -0.07
C ALA A 110 12.81 -12.24 -0.87
N PHE A 111 13.91 -12.57 -0.18
CA PHE A 111 15.17 -12.89 -0.83
C PHE A 111 15.07 -14.13 -1.73
N LEU A 112 14.39 -15.19 -1.27
CA LEU A 112 14.16 -16.38 -2.07
C LEU A 112 13.37 -16.08 -3.35
N VAL A 113 12.32 -15.25 -3.26
CA VAL A 113 11.53 -14.85 -4.43
C VAL A 113 12.39 -14.09 -5.43
N ASP A 114 13.10 -13.05 -5.00
CA ASP A 114 13.94 -12.25 -5.90
C ASP A 114 15.04 -13.10 -6.55
N LEU A 115 15.68 -14.00 -5.79
CA LEU A 115 16.68 -14.92 -6.31
C LEU A 115 16.10 -15.81 -7.43
N VAL A 116 14.92 -16.39 -7.22
CA VAL A 116 14.27 -17.28 -8.19
C VAL A 116 13.83 -16.51 -9.43
N ILE A 117 13.34 -15.28 -9.27
CA ILE A 117 13.02 -14.38 -10.40
C ILE A 117 14.29 -14.10 -11.21
N LEU A 118 15.38 -13.66 -10.57
CA LEU A 118 16.63 -13.30 -11.26
C LEU A 118 17.28 -14.49 -11.98
N GLN A 119 17.10 -15.72 -11.47
CA GLN A 119 17.50 -16.96 -12.14
C GLN A 119 16.65 -17.32 -13.37
N GLY A 120 15.57 -16.59 -13.66
CA GLY A 120 14.68 -16.88 -14.78
C GLY A 120 13.71 -18.03 -14.56
N LYS A 121 13.46 -18.36 -13.29
CA LYS A 121 12.61 -19.50 -12.91
C LYS A 121 11.22 -19.07 -12.42
N ALA A 122 10.89 -17.79 -12.56
CA ALA A 122 9.62 -17.22 -12.13
C ALA A 122 9.20 -16.01 -12.99
N ASP A 123 9.31 -16.11 -14.31
CA ASP A 123 8.85 -15.07 -15.24
C ASP A 123 7.29 -15.12 -15.39
N VAL A 124 6.58 -15.03 -14.25
CA VAL A 124 5.12 -15.28 -14.13
C VAL A 124 4.32 -14.04 -13.71
N LEU A 125 4.99 -12.88 -13.59
CA LEU A 125 4.44 -11.62 -13.07
C LEU A 125 3.98 -11.74 -11.61
N MET A 126 3.69 -10.60 -10.98
CA MET A 126 3.24 -10.59 -9.58
C MET A 126 1.95 -11.40 -9.34
N THR A 127 1.10 -11.54 -10.36
CA THR A 127 -0.17 -12.27 -10.25
C THR A 127 -0.02 -13.80 -10.33
N SER A 128 1.09 -14.28 -10.92
CA SER A 128 1.43 -15.70 -11.08
C SER A 128 0.25 -16.59 -11.49
N TYR A 129 -0.56 -16.13 -12.46
CA TYR A 129 -1.78 -16.85 -12.85
C TYR A 129 -1.47 -18.22 -13.44
N ALA A 130 -2.13 -19.26 -12.95
CA ALA A 130 -2.19 -20.54 -13.65
C ALA A 130 -2.75 -20.34 -15.08
N PRO A 131 -2.20 -21.04 -16.10
CA PRO A 131 -1.24 -22.15 -16.04
C PRO A 131 0.25 -21.73 -15.98
N LEU A 132 0.60 -20.45 -15.84
CA LEU A 132 2.00 -20.03 -15.76
C LEU A 132 2.62 -20.50 -14.44
N LYS A 133 3.50 -21.51 -14.55
CA LYS A 133 4.11 -22.21 -13.43
C LYS A 133 5.52 -21.69 -13.14
N ALA A 134 5.74 -21.21 -11.93
CA ALA A 134 7.07 -20.86 -11.43
C ALA A 134 7.72 -22.02 -10.67
N HIS A 135 9.02 -21.89 -10.38
CA HIS A 135 9.74 -22.82 -9.54
C HIS A 135 9.19 -22.83 -8.09
N PRO A 136 9.15 -23.97 -7.38
CA PRO A 136 8.51 -24.07 -6.07
C PRO A 136 9.00 -23.08 -5.01
N LEU A 137 10.29 -22.75 -5.04
CA LEU A 137 10.88 -21.77 -4.12
C LEU A 137 10.30 -20.35 -4.27
N PHE A 138 9.73 -20.00 -5.44
CA PHE A 138 9.00 -18.74 -5.61
C PHE A 138 7.75 -18.73 -4.73
N TYR A 139 6.91 -19.76 -4.84
CA TYR A 139 5.68 -19.84 -4.04
C TYR A 139 5.97 -20.03 -2.55
N LEU A 140 6.98 -20.84 -2.20
CA LEU A 140 7.43 -20.97 -0.81
C LEU A 140 7.90 -19.63 -0.24
N GLY A 141 8.66 -18.85 -1.03
CA GLY A 141 9.10 -17.52 -0.62
C GLY A 141 7.94 -16.56 -0.36
N ILE A 142 6.92 -16.55 -1.22
CA ILE A 142 5.68 -15.76 -0.99
C ILE A 142 4.97 -16.24 0.29
N ILE A 143 4.85 -17.54 0.52
CA ILE A 143 4.25 -18.12 1.73
C ILE A 143 5.03 -17.71 2.99
N LEU A 144 6.37 -17.68 2.93
CA LEU A 144 7.22 -17.22 4.03
C LEU A 144 7.01 -15.73 4.32
N VAL A 145 6.88 -14.88 3.28
CA VAL A 145 6.54 -13.47 3.47
C VAL A 145 5.16 -13.33 4.12
N ALA A 146 4.16 -14.04 3.62
CA ALA A 146 2.80 -14.00 4.15
C ALA A 146 2.72 -14.44 5.63
N THR A 147 3.35 -15.56 5.97
CA THR A 147 3.39 -16.09 7.35
C THR A 147 4.21 -15.21 8.29
N GLY A 148 5.29 -14.60 7.81
CA GLY A 148 6.04 -13.59 8.55
C GLY A 148 5.20 -12.35 8.86
N THR A 149 4.46 -11.84 7.87
CA THR A 149 3.52 -10.72 8.06
C THR A 149 2.42 -11.07 9.06
N LEU A 150 1.81 -12.27 8.99
CA LEU A 150 0.82 -12.74 9.97
C LEU A 150 1.41 -12.78 11.39
N THR A 151 2.65 -13.23 11.53
CA THR A 151 3.37 -13.24 12.82
C THR A 151 3.59 -11.81 13.34
N GLY A 152 3.87 -10.87 12.44
CA GLY A 152 3.93 -9.43 12.74
C GLY A 152 2.59 -8.88 13.24
N ILE A 153 1.51 -9.19 12.53
CA ILE A 153 0.13 -8.80 12.89
C ILE A 153 -0.28 -9.40 14.25
N PHE A 154 0.07 -10.66 14.51
CA PHE A 154 -0.16 -11.28 15.82
C PHE A 154 0.54 -10.50 16.95
N ASN A 155 1.81 -10.15 16.75
CA ASN A 155 2.56 -9.33 17.72
C ASN A 155 1.91 -7.96 17.96
N PHE A 156 1.33 -7.36 16.90
CA PHE A 156 0.56 -6.12 16.99
C PHE A 156 -0.69 -6.29 17.86
N PHE A 157 -1.56 -7.26 17.58
CA PHE A 157 -2.77 -7.50 18.38
C PHE A 157 -2.46 -7.87 19.83
N ALA A 158 -1.45 -8.71 20.05
CA ALA A 158 -0.99 -9.06 21.40
C ALA A 158 -0.46 -7.83 22.16
N THR A 159 0.16 -6.88 21.46
CA THR A 159 0.60 -5.60 22.04
C THR A 159 -0.59 -4.68 22.38
N LEU A 160 -1.64 -4.64 21.55
CA LEU A 160 -2.88 -3.91 21.88
C LEU A 160 -3.55 -4.49 23.14
N TYR A 161 -3.57 -5.82 23.28
CA TYR A 161 -4.06 -6.47 24.48
C TYR A 161 -3.24 -6.07 25.72
N ILE A 162 -1.91 -6.04 25.61
CA ILE A 162 -1.04 -5.56 26.68
C ILE A 162 -1.33 -4.10 27.02
N ALA A 163 -1.42 -3.22 26.02
CA ALA A 163 -1.69 -1.79 26.23
C ALA A 163 -2.99 -1.57 27.02
N LYS A 164 -4.04 -2.34 26.68
CA LYS A 164 -5.33 -2.32 27.39
C LYS A 164 -5.20 -2.89 28.80
N LYS A 165 -4.51 -4.03 28.97
CA LYS A 165 -4.34 -4.69 30.28
C LYS A 165 -3.52 -3.85 31.25
N GLU A 166 -2.45 -3.22 30.76
CA GLU A 166 -1.55 -2.36 31.52
C GLU A 166 -2.07 -0.91 31.63
N LYS A 167 -3.22 -0.60 31.03
CA LYS A 167 -3.88 0.71 31.05
C LYS A 167 -2.94 1.86 30.62
N THR A 168 -2.18 1.64 29.55
CA THR A 168 -1.20 2.62 29.05
C THR A 168 -1.86 3.80 28.31
N TYR A 169 -3.16 3.72 28.04
CA TYR A 169 -3.99 4.76 27.46
C TYR A 169 -5.39 4.73 28.09
N GLU A 170 -6.13 5.83 27.98
CA GLU A 170 -7.50 5.96 28.49
C GLU A 170 -8.51 6.09 27.35
N GLY A 171 -9.72 5.59 27.58
CA GLY A 171 -10.82 5.66 26.60
C GLY A 171 -10.58 4.79 25.36
N SER A 172 -10.95 5.32 24.20
CA SER A 172 -10.78 4.63 22.92
C SER A 172 -9.36 4.81 22.37
N VAL A 173 -8.87 3.82 21.62
CA VAL A 173 -7.58 3.95 20.93
C VAL A 173 -7.58 5.15 19.98
N PRO A 174 -6.46 5.87 19.81
CA PRO A 174 -6.35 6.99 18.87
C PRO A 174 -6.80 6.60 17.45
N LEU A 175 -7.35 7.53 16.68
CA LEU A 175 -7.86 7.25 15.33
C LEU A 175 -6.80 6.62 14.41
N VAL A 176 -5.55 7.04 14.52
CA VAL A 176 -4.43 6.46 13.76
C VAL A 176 -4.23 4.98 14.11
N THR A 177 -4.25 4.65 15.41
CA THR A 177 -4.19 3.24 15.87
C THR A 177 -5.45 2.46 15.46
N PHE A 178 -6.62 3.09 15.43
CA PHE A 178 -7.84 2.47 14.91
C PHE A 178 -7.73 2.13 13.42
N GLY A 179 -7.19 3.03 12.60
CA GLY A 179 -6.91 2.75 11.19
C GLY A 179 -5.89 1.62 11.00
N ALA A 180 -4.85 1.57 11.85
CA ALA A 180 -3.91 0.45 11.89
C ALA A 180 -4.57 -0.88 12.28
N ILE A 181 -5.55 -0.86 13.20
CA ILE A 181 -6.37 -2.03 13.53
C ILE A 181 -7.18 -2.48 12.32
N ALA A 182 -7.85 -1.55 11.62
CA ALA A 182 -8.61 -1.88 10.41
C ALA A 182 -7.71 -2.49 9.33
N ALA A 183 -6.54 -1.90 9.09
CA ALA A 183 -5.52 -2.45 8.18
C ALA A 183 -5.10 -3.87 8.60
N ALA A 184 -4.79 -4.10 9.89
CA ALA A 184 -4.40 -5.41 10.40
C ALA A 184 -5.51 -6.47 10.25
N ILE A 185 -6.77 -6.12 10.50
CA ILE A 185 -7.93 -7.02 10.31
C ILE A 185 -8.05 -7.41 8.83
N ILE A 186 -8.02 -6.45 7.93
CA ILE A 186 -8.05 -6.70 6.47
C ILE A 186 -6.83 -7.53 6.06
N GLY A 187 -5.66 -7.26 6.65
CA GLY A 187 -4.43 -8.01 6.40
C GLY A 187 -4.55 -9.49 6.76
N VAL A 188 -5.19 -9.83 7.89
CA VAL A 188 -5.47 -11.25 8.23
C VAL A 188 -6.33 -11.90 7.15
N VAL A 189 -7.44 -11.27 6.75
CA VAL A 189 -8.34 -11.82 5.73
C VAL A 189 -7.64 -11.96 4.37
N THR A 190 -6.83 -10.96 4.00
CA THR A 190 -6.02 -10.97 2.77
C THR A 190 -5.07 -12.17 2.74
N LEU A 191 -4.36 -12.42 3.84
CA LEU A 191 -3.36 -13.48 3.93
C LEU A 191 -4.00 -14.87 4.04
N LEU A 192 -5.23 -14.98 4.54
CA LEU A 192 -6.03 -16.21 4.46
C LEU A 192 -6.37 -16.57 3.01
N HIS A 193 -6.86 -15.61 2.21
CA HIS A 193 -7.04 -15.83 0.77
C HIS A 193 -5.73 -16.20 0.08
N GLY A 194 -4.63 -15.54 0.47
CA GLY A 194 -3.28 -15.87 0.01
C GLY A 194 -2.86 -17.29 0.30
N ALA A 195 -3.15 -17.81 1.50
CA ALA A 195 -2.88 -19.20 1.84
C ALA A 195 -3.71 -20.17 0.98
N VAL A 196 -4.99 -19.88 0.78
CA VAL A 196 -5.91 -20.70 -0.03
C VAL A 196 -5.42 -20.82 -1.47
N VAL A 197 -4.84 -19.78 -2.06
CA VAL A 197 -4.35 -19.80 -3.45
C VAL A 197 -2.89 -20.24 -3.58
N MET A 198 -2.00 -19.81 -2.68
CA MET A 198 -0.56 -20.09 -2.79
C MET A 198 -0.19 -21.51 -2.36
N ILE A 199 -0.88 -22.12 -1.38
CA ILE A 199 -0.57 -23.48 -0.94
C ILE A 199 -0.84 -24.50 -2.07
N PRO A 200 -2.03 -24.53 -2.72
CA PRO A 200 -2.26 -25.42 -3.85
C PRO A 200 -1.33 -25.16 -5.04
N THR A 201 -0.96 -23.90 -5.27
CA THR A 201 -0.04 -23.55 -6.35
C THR A 201 1.39 -24.02 -6.04
N PHE A 202 1.80 -23.94 -4.77
CA PHE A 202 3.05 -24.54 -4.29
C PHE A 202 3.03 -26.07 -4.42
N THR A 203 1.98 -26.76 -4.00
CA THR A 203 1.92 -28.24 -4.12
C THR A 203 1.89 -28.69 -5.57
N TRP A 204 1.21 -27.94 -6.45
CA TRP A 204 1.27 -28.16 -7.89
C TRP A 204 2.66 -27.90 -8.46
N SER A 205 3.34 -26.84 -7.99
CA SER A 205 4.72 -26.53 -8.36
C SER A 205 5.69 -27.68 -8.08
N MET A 206 5.47 -28.37 -6.95
CA MET A 206 6.23 -29.54 -6.50
C MET A 206 5.86 -30.84 -7.23
N GLY A 207 4.79 -30.84 -8.04
CA GLY A 207 4.29 -32.04 -8.71
C GLY A 207 3.48 -32.98 -7.81
N TRP A 208 3.03 -32.51 -6.63
CA TRP A 208 2.26 -33.32 -5.68
C TRP A 208 0.76 -33.35 -5.99
N THR A 209 0.25 -32.30 -6.62
CA THR A 209 -1.16 -32.14 -6.96
C THR A 209 -1.32 -31.74 -8.42
N ALA A 210 -2.52 -31.94 -8.96
CA ALA A 210 -2.89 -31.44 -10.28
C ALA A 210 -2.86 -29.90 -10.34
N GLU A 211 -2.86 -29.36 -11.55
CA GLU A 211 -2.99 -27.93 -11.79
C GLU A 211 -4.30 -27.38 -11.18
N PRO A 212 -4.25 -26.30 -10.40
CA PRO A 212 -5.46 -25.63 -9.92
C PRO A 212 -6.25 -25.05 -11.09
N ASP A 213 -7.59 -25.17 -11.05
CA ASP A 213 -8.45 -24.54 -12.06
C ASP A 213 -8.12 -23.03 -12.20
N PRO A 214 -7.78 -22.54 -13.41
CA PRO A 214 -7.40 -21.14 -13.59
C PRO A 214 -8.50 -20.14 -13.23
N GLY A 215 -9.78 -20.49 -13.39
CA GLY A 215 -10.91 -19.63 -13.02
C GLY A 215 -11.01 -19.46 -11.50
N TRP A 216 -10.95 -20.58 -10.78
CA TRP A 216 -10.87 -20.62 -9.32
C TRP A 216 -9.63 -19.88 -8.80
N TYR A 217 -8.46 -20.08 -9.43
CA TYR A 217 -7.22 -19.38 -9.05
C TYR A 217 -7.46 -17.86 -9.09
N ARG A 218 -7.98 -17.34 -10.22
CA ARG A 218 -8.20 -15.88 -10.36
C ARG A 218 -9.23 -15.36 -9.36
N LEU A 219 -10.29 -16.13 -9.12
CA LEU A 219 -11.33 -15.76 -8.14
C LEU A 219 -10.74 -15.57 -6.74
N ILE A 220 -10.00 -16.55 -6.24
CA ILE A 220 -9.40 -16.49 -4.90
C ILE A 220 -8.23 -15.50 -4.86
N TRP A 221 -7.41 -15.46 -5.92
CA TRP A 221 -6.26 -14.54 -6.01
C TRP A 221 -6.70 -13.09 -5.90
N TRP A 222 -7.84 -12.69 -6.46
CA TRP A 222 -8.33 -11.32 -6.32
C TRP A 222 -8.94 -11.00 -4.95
N GLY A 223 -9.35 -12.02 -4.18
CA GLY A 223 -9.56 -11.87 -2.74
C GLY A 223 -8.29 -11.39 -2.05
N LEU A 224 -7.14 -12.00 -2.33
CA LEU A 224 -5.84 -11.50 -1.83
C LEU A 224 -5.47 -10.14 -2.46
N GLY A 225 -5.46 -10.06 -3.79
CA GLY A 225 -4.90 -8.95 -4.55
C GLY A 225 -5.65 -7.64 -4.29
N HIS A 226 -6.98 -7.65 -4.34
CA HIS A 226 -7.76 -6.44 -4.10
C HIS A 226 -7.63 -5.99 -2.64
N GLN A 227 -7.77 -6.92 -1.69
CA GLN A 227 -7.70 -6.58 -0.27
C GLN A 227 -6.33 -6.07 0.16
N SER A 228 -5.24 -6.55 -0.44
CA SER A 228 -3.89 -6.05 -0.16
C SER A 228 -3.79 -4.53 -0.36
N GLN A 229 -4.46 -4.01 -1.38
CA GLN A 229 -4.48 -2.57 -1.66
C GLN A 229 -5.29 -1.78 -0.62
N GLN A 230 -6.11 -2.46 0.17
CA GLN A 230 -6.98 -1.84 1.14
C GLN A 230 -6.38 -1.83 2.54
N VAL A 231 -5.51 -2.79 2.81
CA VAL A 231 -4.52 -2.64 3.89
C VAL A 231 -3.75 -1.34 3.66
N ASN A 232 -3.26 -1.12 2.42
CA ASN A 232 -2.54 0.09 2.03
C ASN A 232 -3.38 1.36 2.20
N VAL A 233 -4.64 1.36 1.76
CA VAL A 233 -5.54 2.52 1.92
C VAL A 233 -5.80 2.82 3.39
N CYS A 234 -6.08 1.81 4.22
CA CYS A 234 -6.30 2.02 5.65
C CYS A 234 -5.04 2.59 6.34
N ALA A 235 -3.87 2.02 6.05
CA ALA A 235 -2.60 2.51 6.57
C ALA A 235 -2.30 3.93 6.08
N MET A 236 -2.48 4.21 4.78
CA MET A 236 -2.29 5.54 4.19
C MET A 236 -3.20 6.59 4.84
N VAL A 237 -4.49 6.32 4.98
CA VAL A 237 -5.44 7.25 5.61
C VAL A 237 -5.09 7.49 7.08
N ALA A 238 -4.69 6.45 7.82
CA ALA A 238 -4.18 6.61 9.18
C ALA A 238 -2.94 7.53 9.23
N VAL A 239 -2.03 7.36 8.25
CA VAL A 239 -0.85 8.23 8.08
C VAL A 239 -1.24 9.65 7.70
N TRP A 240 -2.27 9.87 6.87
CA TRP A 240 -2.78 11.20 6.55
C TRP A 240 -3.29 11.93 7.80
N TYR A 241 -4.12 11.28 8.63
CA TYR A 241 -4.55 11.89 9.89
C TYR A 241 -3.36 12.19 10.82
N PHE A 242 -2.38 11.29 10.87
CA PHE A 242 -1.18 11.49 11.68
C PHE A 242 -0.33 12.67 11.19
N LEU A 243 -0.05 12.75 9.89
CA LEU A 243 0.72 13.83 9.28
C LEU A 243 -0.02 15.15 9.36
N ALA A 244 -1.34 15.18 9.13
CA ALA A 244 -2.16 16.37 9.31
C ALA A 244 -2.07 16.88 10.76
N ASN A 245 -2.15 15.99 11.76
CA ASN A 245 -1.99 16.37 13.16
C ASN A 245 -0.58 16.92 13.45
N LEU A 246 0.48 16.23 13.03
CA LEU A 246 1.85 16.65 13.30
C LEU A 246 2.24 17.98 12.63
N THR A 247 1.71 18.24 11.44
CA THR A 247 2.11 19.39 10.62
C THR A 247 1.25 20.63 10.89
N THR A 248 -0.04 20.46 11.16
CA THR A 248 -0.97 21.58 11.31
C THR A 248 -1.69 21.61 12.66
N GLY A 249 -1.58 20.55 13.48
CA GLY A 249 -2.38 20.40 14.70
C GLY A 249 -3.81 19.94 14.42
N ALA A 250 -4.11 19.51 13.19
CA ALA A 250 -5.45 19.06 12.81
C ALA A 250 -5.94 17.89 13.65
N LYS A 251 -7.23 17.92 13.98
CA LYS A 251 -7.96 16.83 14.62
C LYS A 251 -9.14 16.44 13.72
N PRO A 252 -9.54 15.16 13.69
CA PRO A 252 -10.71 14.72 12.94
C PRO A 252 -11.95 15.54 13.31
N LEU A 253 -12.73 15.99 12.31
CA LEU A 253 -13.96 16.76 12.57
C LEU A 253 -14.96 15.99 13.42
N ASN A 254 -15.08 14.69 13.16
CA ASN A 254 -15.91 13.78 13.93
C ASN A 254 -15.24 12.40 13.92
N GLU A 255 -14.72 11.97 15.09
CA GLU A 255 -14.05 10.69 15.20
C GLU A 255 -14.95 9.49 14.93
N THR A 256 -16.22 9.54 15.34
CA THR A 256 -17.18 8.45 15.12
C THR A 256 -17.40 8.20 13.64
N VAL A 257 -17.62 9.27 12.85
CA VAL A 257 -17.77 9.18 11.39
C VAL A 257 -16.51 8.62 10.74
N CYS A 258 -15.33 9.07 11.17
CA CYS A 258 -14.06 8.55 10.64
C CYS A 258 -13.85 7.07 10.99
N ARG A 259 -14.27 6.62 12.18
CA ARG A 259 -14.21 5.21 12.59
C ARG A 259 -15.20 4.34 11.80
N ILE A 260 -16.40 4.85 11.54
CA ILE A 260 -17.38 4.17 10.68
C ILE A 260 -16.80 3.96 9.28
N ALA A 261 -16.10 4.95 8.72
CA ALA A 261 -15.45 4.80 7.41
C ALA A 261 -14.39 3.68 7.40
N PHE A 262 -13.55 3.57 8.42
CA PHE A 262 -12.64 2.42 8.56
C PHE A 262 -13.38 1.08 8.68
N VAL A 263 -14.52 1.04 9.38
CA VAL A 263 -15.35 -0.17 9.48
C VAL A 263 -15.95 -0.56 8.13
N LEU A 264 -16.38 0.41 7.33
CA LEU A 264 -16.86 0.16 5.97
C LEU A 264 -15.77 -0.49 5.09
N TYR A 265 -14.50 -0.09 5.23
CA TYR A 265 -13.40 -0.76 4.55
C TYR A 265 -13.25 -2.23 4.96
N ILE A 266 -13.48 -2.58 6.23
CA ILE A 266 -13.38 -3.97 6.69
C ILE A 266 -14.45 -4.85 6.01
N PHE A 267 -15.70 -4.37 5.93
CA PHE A 267 -16.81 -5.17 5.43
C PHE A 267 -16.92 -5.23 3.90
N PHE A 268 -16.89 -4.09 3.23
CA PHE A 268 -17.38 -4.02 1.84
C PHE A 268 -16.29 -4.25 0.79
N ILE A 269 -15.03 -4.24 1.19
CA ILE A 269 -13.92 -4.31 0.25
C ILE A 269 -13.61 -5.72 -0.22
N ASN A 270 -13.91 -6.73 0.60
CA ASN A 270 -13.89 -8.13 0.17
C ASN A 270 -14.79 -8.33 -1.05
N LEU A 271 -16.01 -7.80 -0.97
CA LEU A 271 -17.03 -7.90 -2.01
C LEU A 271 -16.61 -7.15 -3.27
N ALA A 272 -15.99 -5.98 -3.11
CA ALA A 272 -15.53 -5.16 -4.24
C ALA A 272 -14.46 -5.86 -5.12
N SER A 273 -13.77 -6.90 -4.65
CA SER A 273 -12.74 -7.64 -5.40
C SER A 273 -13.22 -8.18 -6.76
N ALA A 274 -14.53 -8.40 -6.90
CA ALA A 274 -15.19 -8.81 -8.13
C ALA A 274 -14.86 -7.94 -9.35
N HIS A 275 -14.50 -6.66 -9.16
CA HIS A 275 -14.21 -5.78 -10.29
C HIS A 275 -12.97 -6.18 -11.10
N HIS A 276 -12.11 -7.02 -10.54
CA HIS A 276 -10.97 -7.57 -11.26
C HIS A 276 -11.35 -8.74 -12.20
N LEU A 277 -12.57 -9.25 -12.08
CA LEU A 277 -13.11 -10.44 -12.78
C LEU A 277 -14.24 -10.06 -13.75
N LEU A 278 -14.37 -8.77 -14.10
CA LEU A 278 -15.50 -8.29 -14.91
C LEU A 278 -15.52 -8.88 -16.33
N VAL A 279 -14.37 -9.22 -16.87
CA VAL A 279 -14.22 -9.89 -18.17
C VAL A 279 -14.12 -11.41 -18.06
N ASP A 280 -14.11 -11.96 -16.86
CA ASP A 280 -14.01 -13.42 -16.66
C ASP A 280 -15.33 -14.10 -17.05
N PRO A 281 -15.27 -15.25 -17.75
CA PRO A 281 -16.47 -15.97 -18.20
C PRO A 281 -17.16 -16.73 -17.05
N GLY A 282 -16.47 -17.02 -15.95
CA GLY A 282 -16.94 -17.91 -14.87
C GLY A 282 -17.90 -17.27 -13.85
N VAL A 283 -18.28 -16.00 -14.01
CA VAL A 283 -19.13 -15.28 -13.06
C VAL A 283 -20.27 -14.55 -13.78
N GLY A 284 -21.50 -14.71 -13.25
CA GLY A 284 -22.71 -14.14 -13.84
C GLY A 284 -22.78 -12.61 -13.75
N ALA A 285 -23.52 -11.98 -14.68
CA ALA A 285 -23.67 -10.53 -14.73
C ALA A 285 -24.29 -9.94 -13.46
N GLY A 286 -25.29 -10.62 -12.87
CA GLY A 286 -25.90 -10.18 -11.61
C GLY A 286 -24.90 -10.13 -10.44
N TRP A 287 -24.01 -11.12 -10.34
CA TRP A 287 -22.95 -11.13 -9.34
C TRP A 287 -21.94 -10.00 -9.56
N LYS A 288 -21.54 -9.77 -10.82
CA LYS A 288 -20.65 -8.65 -11.19
C LYS A 288 -21.27 -7.32 -10.78
N ILE A 289 -22.49 -7.02 -11.25
CA ILE A 289 -23.17 -5.75 -10.98
C ILE A 289 -23.37 -5.51 -9.49
N TRP A 290 -23.79 -6.54 -8.73
CA TRP A 290 -24.00 -6.38 -7.29
C TRP A 290 -22.72 -5.98 -6.55
N ASN A 291 -21.64 -6.72 -6.80
CA ASN A 291 -20.37 -6.49 -6.13
C ASN A 291 -19.71 -5.18 -6.57
N THR A 292 -19.74 -4.85 -7.87
CA THR A 292 -19.07 -3.66 -8.41
C THR A 292 -19.91 -2.40 -8.43
N SER A 293 -21.16 -2.46 -7.96
CA SER A 293 -22.00 -1.28 -7.76
C SER A 293 -22.32 -1.14 -6.27
N TYR A 294 -23.29 -1.88 -5.75
CA TYR A 294 -23.79 -1.67 -4.38
C TYR A 294 -22.71 -1.89 -3.31
N ALA A 295 -21.97 -3.00 -3.37
CA ALA A 295 -20.93 -3.26 -2.37
C ALA A 295 -19.73 -2.32 -2.54
N MET A 296 -19.26 -2.12 -3.78
CA MET A 296 -18.17 -1.18 -4.06
C MET A 296 -18.50 0.26 -3.63
N TYR A 297 -19.74 0.74 -3.82
CA TYR A 297 -20.13 2.10 -3.42
C TYR A 297 -20.05 2.32 -1.92
N LEU A 298 -20.26 1.30 -1.10
CA LEU A 298 -20.08 1.39 0.35
C LEU A 298 -18.60 1.48 0.74
N ALA A 299 -17.70 0.80 0.02
CA ALA A 299 -16.26 0.99 0.17
C ALA A 299 -15.80 2.38 -0.33
N VAL A 300 -16.36 2.86 -1.44
CA VAL A 300 -16.08 4.20 -1.98
C VAL A 300 -16.57 5.29 -1.03
N LEU A 301 -17.73 5.10 -0.39
CA LEU A 301 -18.26 6.02 0.62
C LEU A 301 -17.26 6.23 1.75
N ALA A 302 -16.58 5.18 2.22
CA ALA A 302 -15.53 5.31 3.22
C ALA A 302 -14.39 6.22 2.74
N SER A 303 -13.93 6.03 1.49
CA SER A 303 -12.93 6.91 0.87
C SER A 303 -13.42 8.34 0.72
N MET A 304 -14.68 8.57 0.38
CA MET A 304 -15.27 9.91 0.29
C MET A 304 -15.35 10.60 1.67
N ILE A 305 -15.71 9.86 2.72
CA ILE A 305 -15.72 10.37 4.10
C ILE A 305 -14.31 10.83 4.49
N HIS A 306 -13.28 10.00 4.26
CA HIS A 306 -11.90 10.38 4.55
C HIS A 306 -11.40 11.51 3.65
N GLY A 307 -11.75 11.48 2.36
CA GLY A 307 -11.43 12.51 1.38
C GLY A 307 -12.02 13.88 1.71
N PHE A 308 -13.15 13.93 2.42
CA PHE A 308 -13.72 15.16 2.96
C PHE A 308 -13.12 15.53 4.32
N THR A 309 -13.13 14.60 5.27
CA THR A 309 -12.79 14.90 6.67
C THR A 309 -11.32 15.27 6.86
N VAL A 310 -10.39 14.65 6.14
CA VAL A 310 -8.95 14.93 6.27
C VAL A 310 -8.60 16.38 5.86
N PRO A 311 -8.92 16.86 4.64
CA PRO A 311 -8.62 18.25 4.27
C PRO A 311 -9.45 19.25 5.07
N ALA A 312 -10.71 18.92 5.41
CA ALA A 312 -11.54 19.81 6.22
C ALA A 312 -10.99 19.97 7.65
N SER A 313 -10.42 18.91 8.24
CA SER A 313 -9.68 18.98 9.50
C SER A 313 -8.45 19.89 9.42
N VAL A 314 -7.74 19.88 8.28
CA VAL A 314 -6.63 20.81 8.03
C VAL A 314 -7.14 22.24 7.91
N GLU A 315 -8.22 22.47 7.15
CA GLU A 315 -8.82 23.79 7.00
C GLU A 315 -9.23 24.38 8.34
N VAL A 316 -9.94 23.62 9.19
CA VAL A 316 -10.36 24.08 10.52
C VAL A 316 -9.14 24.43 11.38
N ALA A 317 -8.10 23.60 11.38
CA ALA A 317 -6.88 23.86 12.15
C ALA A 317 -6.14 25.12 11.67
N MET A 318 -6.02 25.31 10.36
CA MET A 318 -5.35 26.46 9.76
C MET A 318 -6.17 27.75 9.96
N ARG A 319 -7.50 27.70 9.84
CA ARG A 319 -8.37 28.84 10.16
C ARG A 319 -8.31 29.18 11.65
N GLY A 320 -8.25 28.18 12.53
CA GLY A 320 -8.04 28.38 13.97
C GLY A 320 -6.71 29.06 14.31
N LYS A 321 -5.70 28.98 13.44
CA LYS A 321 -4.43 29.73 13.54
C LYS A 321 -4.49 31.15 12.95
N GLY A 322 -5.67 31.61 12.53
CA GLY A 322 -5.88 32.96 11.97
C GLY A 322 -5.82 33.05 10.45
N TYR A 323 -5.58 31.95 9.72
CA TYR A 323 -5.52 31.95 8.25
C TYR A 323 -6.92 31.90 7.61
N VAL A 324 -7.73 32.93 7.83
CA VAL A 324 -9.17 32.96 7.52
C VAL A 324 -9.52 33.63 6.18
N ARG A 325 -8.55 34.24 5.50
CA ARG A 325 -8.81 35.06 4.31
C ARG A 325 -9.29 34.24 3.10
N GLY A 326 -10.53 34.49 2.65
CA GLY A 326 -11.08 33.90 1.44
C GLY A 326 -11.24 32.37 1.49
N LEU A 327 -11.49 31.78 0.31
CA LEU A 327 -11.73 30.34 0.17
C LEU A 327 -10.46 29.51 0.42
N PHE A 328 -9.30 29.98 -0.04
CA PHE A 328 -8.05 29.21 -0.04
C PHE A 328 -6.96 29.75 0.90
N GLY A 329 -7.25 30.76 1.73
CA GLY A 329 -6.24 31.33 2.64
C GLY A 329 -5.66 30.30 3.62
N TRP A 330 -6.46 29.34 4.07
CA TRP A 330 -6.04 28.23 4.92
C TRP A 330 -5.00 27.33 4.24
N LEU A 331 -5.16 27.11 2.93
CA LEU A 331 -4.32 26.22 2.14
C LEU A 331 -3.05 26.93 1.67
N ALA A 332 -3.17 28.18 1.21
CA ALA A 332 -2.03 28.99 0.78
C ALA A 332 -1.00 29.20 1.90
N ASN A 333 -1.47 29.29 3.14
CA ASN A 333 -0.61 29.46 4.33
C ASN A 333 -0.27 28.14 5.04
N ALA A 334 -0.66 26.99 4.48
CA ALA A 334 -0.30 25.69 5.02
C ALA A 334 1.23 25.47 4.96
N PRO A 335 1.79 24.58 5.79
CA PRO A 335 3.25 24.45 5.94
C PRO A 335 3.89 23.67 4.78
N TRP A 336 3.79 24.19 3.56
CA TRP A 336 4.30 23.57 2.32
C TRP A 336 5.80 23.30 2.31
N LYS A 337 6.59 24.10 3.04
CA LYS A 337 8.02 23.86 3.23
C LYS A 337 8.31 22.66 4.15
N ASN A 338 7.31 22.14 4.86
CA ASN A 338 7.45 20.90 5.61
C ASN A 338 7.25 19.71 4.64
N PRO A 339 8.27 18.85 4.46
CA PRO A 339 8.19 17.74 3.50
C PRO A 339 7.14 16.69 3.86
N GLY A 340 6.83 16.52 5.15
CA GLY A 340 5.74 15.66 5.58
C GLY A 340 4.36 16.22 5.24
N PHE A 341 4.16 17.53 5.32
CA PHE A 341 2.90 18.17 4.90
C PHE A 341 2.71 18.11 3.39
N SER A 342 3.73 18.50 2.62
CA SER A 342 3.64 18.50 1.15
C SER A 342 3.44 17.08 0.61
N ALA A 343 4.16 16.08 1.11
CA ALA A 343 3.94 14.68 0.75
C ALA A 343 2.51 14.20 1.09
N PHE A 344 2.02 14.49 2.30
CA PHE A 344 0.65 14.17 2.70
C PHE A 344 -0.38 14.80 1.75
N PHE A 345 -0.29 16.10 1.52
CA PHE A 345 -1.34 16.81 0.79
C PHE A 345 -1.32 16.45 -0.70
N LEU A 346 -0.13 16.31 -1.31
CA LEU A 346 0.02 15.85 -2.69
C LEU A 346 -0.47 14.40 -2.84
N SER A 347 -0.17 13.53 -1.87
CA SER A 347 -0.69 12.17 -1.81
C SER A 347 -2.22 12.15 -1.83
N LEU A 348 -2.86 12.99 -0.99
CA LEU A 348 -4.31 13.12 -0.93
C LEU A 348 -4.91 13.55 -2.25
N VAL A 349 -4.32 14.55 -2.90
CA VAL A 349 -4.80 15.08 -4.19
C VAL A 349 -4.67 14.02 -5.30
N ILE A 350 -3.49 13.39 -5.43
CA ILE A 350 -3.24 12.39 -6.49
C ILE A 350 -4.12 11.16 -6.27
N PHE A 351 -4.18 10.66 -5.03
CA PHE A 351 -5.04 9.53 -4.68
C PHE A 351 -6.50 9.84 -4.93
N GLY A 352 -7.00 11.00 -4.50
CA GLY A 352 -8.43 11.33 -4.61
C GLY A 352 -8.87 11.60 -6.06
N PHE A 353 -8.21 12.54 -6.72
CA PHE A 353 -8.67 13.09 -8.01
C PHE A 353 -8.20 12.30 -9.23
N ILE A 354 -7.09 11.57 -9.12
CA ILE A 354 -6.60 10.75 -10.23
C ILE A 354 -6.91 9.29 -9.91
N GLY A 355 -6.35 8.76 -8.83
CA GLY A 355 -6.49 7.36 -8.46
C GLY A 355 -7.94 6.95 -8.18
N GLY A 356 -8.63 7.63 -7.27
CA GLY A 356 -9.96 7.30 -6.78
C GLY A 356 -11.02 7.42 -7.86
N ILE A 357 -11.08 8.56 -8.55
CA ILE A 357 -12.02 8.78 -9.65
C ILE A 357 -11.83 7.72 -10.75
N THR A 358 -10.58 7.47 -11.16
CA THR A 358 -10.33 6.42 -12.16
C THR A 358 -10.67 5.02 -11.64
N GLY A 359 -10.46 4.73 -10.35
CA GLY A 359 -10.82 3.45 -9.75
C GLY A 359 -12.30 3.16 -9.77
N VAL A 360 -13.13 4.14 -9.38
CA VAL A 360 -14.60 4.02 -9.43
C VAL A 360 -15.09 3.79 -10.86
N THR A 361 -14.56 4.56 -11.82
CA THR A 361 -14.96 4.43 -13.23
C THR A 361 -14.53 3.08 -13.82
N LEU A 362 -13.31 2.63 -13.55
CA LEU A 362 -12.79 1.34 -14.02
C LEU A 362 -13.46 0.14 -13.33
N GLY A 363 -14.05 0.33 -12.14
CA GLY A 363 -14.87 -0.67 -11.47
C GLY A 363 -16.24 -0.89 -12.12
N THR A 364 -16.66 -0.01 -13.03
CA THR A 364 -17.94 -0.15 -13.75
C THR A 364 -17.79 -1.10 -14.93
N GLN A 365 -18.66 -2.10 -15.05
CA GLN A 365 -18.52 -3.20 -16.03
C GLN A 365 -18.32 -2.73 -17.47
N GLN A 366 -19.15 -1.80 -17.97
CA GLN A 366 -19.08 -1.32 -19.35
C GLN A 366 -17.78 -0.57 -19.64
N ILE A 367 -17.33 0.26 -18.69
CA ILE A 367 -16.08 1.02 -18.82
C ILE A 367 -14.87 0.07 -18.69
N ASN A 368 -14.98 -0.93 -17.81
CA ASN A 368 -13.92 -1.92 -17.62
C ASN A 368 -13.62 -2.65 -18.92
N ILE A 369 -14.62 -3.06 -19.70
CA ILE A 369 -14.42 -3.76 -20.99
C ILE A 369 -13.51 -2.96 -21.94
N LEU A 370 -13.62 -1.63 -21.95
CA LEU A 370 -12.79 -0.76 -22.80
C LEU A 370 -11.37 -0.56 -22.27
N ALA A 371 -11.19 -0.65 -20.95
CA ALA A 371 -9.93 -0.34 -20.29
C ALA A 371 -9.15 -1.58 -19.82
N HIS A 372 -9.80 -2.76 -19.80
CA HIS A 372 -9.25 -3.97 -19.23
C HIS A 372 -7.97 -4.37 -19.97
N ASN A 373 -6.92 -4.70 -19.21
CA ASN A 373 -5.60 -5.04 -19.75
C ASN A 373 -4.92 -3.97 -20.63
N THR A 374 -5.39 -2.72 -20.63
CA THR A 374 -4.64 -1.59 -21.23
C THR A 374 -3.77 -0.87 -20.21
N LEU A 375 -2.94 0.07 -20.67
CA LEU A 375 -2.14 0.95 -19.79
C LEU A 375 -2.98 1.86 -18.89
N ARG A 376 -4.29 1.94 -19.12
CA ARG A 376 -5.20 2.66 -18.23
C ARG A 376 -5.26 2.04 -16.84
N ILE A 377 -5.09 0.72 -16.73
CA ILE A 377 -5.04 0.03 -15.44
C ILE A 377 -3.76 0.38 -14.66
N PRO A 378 -2.53 0.23 -15.22
CA PRO A 378 -1.33 0.79 -14.60
C PRO A 378 -1.42 2.29 -14.30
N GLY A 379 -1.98 3.11 -15.19
CA GLY A 379 -2.11 4.56 -14.95
C GLY A 379 -2.95 4.87 -13.69
N HIS A 380 -4.13 4.26 -13.58
CA HIS A 380 -4.95 4.33 -12.37
C HIS A 380 -4.18 3.87 -11.12
N PHE A 381 -3.55 2.70 -11.22
CA PHE A 381 -2.94 2.05 -10.07
C PHE A 381 -1.66 2.74 -9.58
N HIS A 382 -0.88 3.35 -10.49
CA HIS A 382 0.26 4.19 -10.11
C HIS A 382 -0.20 5.46 -9.41
N ALA A 383 -1.34 6.05 -9.80
CA ALA A 383 -1.90 7.19 -9.09
C ALA A 383 -2.39 6.81 -7.68
N THR A 384 -2.99 5.63 -7.50
CA THR A 384 -3.45 5.17 -6.17
C THR A 384 -2.28 4.76 -5.27
N VAL A 385 -1.47 3.79 -5.69
CA VAL A 385 -0.48 3.17 -4.79
C VAL A 385 0.82 3.94 -4.72
N VAL A 386 1.30 4.46 -5.85
CA VAL A 386 2.58 5.19 -5.86
C VAL A 386 2.33 6.65 -5.50
N GLY A 387 1.40 7.30 -6.19
CA GLY A 387 1.03 8.70 -5.95
C GLY A 387 0.34 8.92 -4.61
N GLY A 388 -0.56 8.02 -4.21
CA GLY A 388 -1.21 8.03 -2.91
C GLY A 388 -0.35 7.41 -1.83
N THR A 389 -0.36 6.07 -1.73
CA THR A 389 0.20 5.34 -0.58
C THR A 389 1.69 5.61 -0.38
N THR A 390 2.50 5.40 -1.42
CA THR A 390 3.97 5.52 -1.32
C THR A 390 4.40 6.94 -0.97
N LEU A 391 3.76 7.97 -1.55
CA LEU A 391 4.05 9.36 -1.20
C LEU A 391 3.65 9.71 0.24
N ALA A 392 2.50 9.23 0.74
CA ALA A 392 2.13 9.42 2.16
C ALA A 392 3.16 8.74 3.10
N PHE A 393 3.60 7.55 2.73
CA PHE A 393 4.59 6.76 3.44
C PHE A 393 5.98 7.43 3.44
N MET A 394 6.41 8.02 2.31
CA MET A 394 7.59 8.89 2.26
C MET A 394 7.42 10.10 3.18
N GLY A 395 6.23 10.71 3.20
CA GLY A 395 5.86 11.78 4.14
C GLY A 395 6.07 11.39 5.61
N LEU A 396 5.67 10.17 5.98
CA LEU A 396 5.85 9.61 7.31
C LEU A 396 7.35 9.41 7.65
N ILE A 397 8.16 8.98 6.68
CA ILE A 397 9.61 8.78 6.87
C ILE A 397 10.30 10.08 7.32
N TYR A 398 9.84 11.25 6.87
CA TYR A 398 10.36 12.55 7.33
C TYR A 398 10.24 12.78 8.83
N TYR A 399 9.30 12.11 9.49
CA TYR A 399 9.15 12.15 10.94
C TYR A 399 9.74 10.92 11.61
N VAL A 400 9.64 9.74 11.00
CA VAL A 400 10.18 8.49 11.53
C VAL A 400 11.70 8.51 11.59
N VAL A 401 12.42 9.17 10.67
CA VAL A 401 13.90 9.22 10.73
C VAL A 401 14.39 10.01 11.96
N PRO A 402 13.97 11.26 12.22
CA PRO A 402 14.30 11.93 13.47
C PRO A 402 13.78 11.16 14.68
N LEU A 403 12.54 10.68 14.61
CA LEU A 403 11.87 10.03 15.73
C LEU A 403 12.52 8.72 16.13
N ILE A 404 12.69 7.79 15.21
CA ILE A 404 13.16 6.42 15.41
C ILE A 404 14.67 6.33 15.21
N PHE A 405 15.23 6.93 14.15
CA PHE A 405 16.66 6.82 13.85
C PHE A 405 17.53 7.81 14.62
N GLN A 406 16.94 8.86 15.23
CA GLN A 406 17.67 9.91 15.94
C GLN A 406 18.74 10.55 15.06
N LYS A 407 18.39 10.75 13.78
CA LYS A 407 19.25 11.38 12.77
C LYS A 407 18.50 12.52 12.11
N GLU A 408 19.27 13.54 11.72
CA GLU A 408 18.77 14.57 10.81
C GLU A 408 18.98 14.17 9.34
N PHE A 409 18.20 14.78 8.45
CA PHE A 409 18.36 14.58 7.01
C PHE A 409 19.58 15.32 6.48
N TYR A 410 20.42 14.60 5.74
CA TYR A 410 21.43 15.22 4.89
C TYR A 410 20.75 15.98 3.76
N GLY A 411 20.96 17.29 3.67
CA GLY A 411 20.37 18.13 2.64
C GLY A 411 18.89 18.44 2.84
N ARG A 412 18.54 19.22 3.87
CA ARG A 412 17.16 19.67 4.17
C ARG A 412 16.42 20.25 2.96
N LYS A 413 17.13 20.95 2.06
CA LYS A 413 16.55 21.48 0.80
C LYS A 413 16.08 20.37 -0.15
N LEU A 414 16.83 19.27 -0.27
CA LEU A 414 16.43 18.14 -1.10
C LEU A 414 15.21 17.43 -0.52
N ALA A 415 15.18 17.23 0.80
CA ALA A 415 14.01 16.69 1.50
C ALA A 415 12.74 17.53 1.25
N MET A 416 12.86 18.87 1.28
CA MET A 416 11.72 19.76 0.98
C MET A 416 11.21 19.65 -0.47
N ILE A 417 12.11 19.42 -1.43
CA ILE A 417 11.76 19.41 -2.87
C ILE A 417 11.29 18.02 -3.33
N GLN A 418 11.78 16.94 -2.70
CA GLN A 418 11.51 15.56 -3.10
C GLN A 418 10.02 15.23 -3.27
N PRO A 419 9.09 15.62 -2.35
CA PRO A 419 7.68 15.32 -2.51
C PRO A 419 7.09 15.90 -3.80
N TYR A 420 7.53 17.10 -4.20
CA TYR A 420 7.06 17.77 -5.40
C TYR A 420 7.57 17.10 -6.68
N ILE A 421 8.86 16.79 -6.74
CA ILE A 421 9.44 16.08 -7.90
C ILE A 421 8.77 14.72 -8.07
N PHE A 422 8.62 13.97 -6.97
CA PHE A 422 7.97 12.66 -6.98
C PHE A 422 6.51 12.76 -7.41
N ALA A 423 5.73 13.66 -6.80
CA ALA A 423 4.32 13.90 -7.11
C ALA A 423 4.11 14.30 -8.58
N MET A 424 4.94 15.20 -9.10
CA MET A 424 4.88 15.62 -10.49
C MET A 424 5.20 14.47 -11.44
N GLY A 425 6.30 13.74 -11.20
CA GLY A 425 6.71 12.61 -12.03
C GLY A 425 5.65 11.50 -12.08
N ILE A 426 5.12 11.09 -10.92
CA ILE A 426 4.09 10.04 -10.87
C ILE A 426 2.78 10.48 -11.51
N THR A 427 2.41 11.76 -11.37
CA THR A 427 1.21 12.31 -12.01
C THR A 427 1.35 12.31 -13.53
N LEU A 428 2.47 12.81 -14.06
CA LEU A 428 2.74 12.82 -15.49
C LEU A 428 2.74 11.40 -16.06
N MET A 429 3.41 10.46 -15.39
CA MET A 429 3.44 9.06 -15.83
C MET A 429 2.04 8.43 -15.79
N SER A 430 1.28 8.62 -14.71
CA SER A 430 -0.06 8.03 -14.54
C SER A 430 -1.05 8.56 -15.59
N ILE A 431 -0.98 9.86 -15.88
CA ILE A 431 -1.79 10.50 -16.93
C ILE A 431 -1.36 9.98 -18.31
N GLY A 432 -0.06 9.93 -18.61
CA GLY A 432 0.46 9.41 -19.88
C GLY A 432 0.05 7.96 -20.14
N MET A 433 0.19 7.08 -19.13
CA MET A 433 -0.29 5.70 -19.20
C MET A 433 -1.80 5.61 -19.42
N SER A 434 -2.58 6.49 -18.78
CA SER A 434 -4.03 6.51 -18.92
C SER A 434 -4.47 6.93 -20.32
N PHE A 435 -3.81 7.92 -20.93
CA PHE A 435 -4.05 8.33 -22.31
C PHE A 435 -3.66 7.24 -23.30
N ALA A 436 -2.45 6.68 -23.18
CA ALA A 436 -2.00 5.57 -24.03
C ALA A 436 -2.94 4.35 -23.92
N GLY A 437 -3.37 4.01 -22.70
CA GLY A 437 -4.33 2.92 -22.49
C GLY A 437 -5.72 3.21 -23.04
N SER A 438 -6.14 4.47 -23.09
CA SER A 438 -7.40 4.87 -23.73
C SER A 438 -7.32 4.78 -25.25
N ALA A 439 -6.11 4.87 -25.82
CA ALA A 439 -5.83 4.59 -27.23
C ALA A 439 -5.62 3.10 -27.53
N GLY A 440 -5.82 2.21 -26.55
CA GLY A 440 -5.74 0.76 -26.74
C GLY A 440 -4.37 0.13 -26.47
N VAL A 441 -3.36 0.89 -26.02
CA VAL A 441 -2.02 0.34 -25.73
C VAL A 441 -2.10 -0.65 -24.55
N PRO A 442 -1.70 -1.91 -24.73
CA PRO A 442 -1.81 -2.94 -23.71
C PRO A 442 -0.79 -2.75 -22.60
N ARG A 443 -1.15 -3.26 -21.41
CA ARG A 443 -0.19 -3.47 -20.33
C ARG A 443 0.58 -4.77 -20.54
N ARG A 444 1.76 -4.89 -19.92
CA ARG A 444 2.57 -6.13 -19.92
C ARG A 444 2.96 -6.59 -21.33
N HIS A 445 3.18 -5.66 -22.24
CA HIS A 445 3.74 -5.92 -23.56
C HIS A 445 5.16 -5.33 -23.64
N TRP A 446 6.10 -6.12 -24.17
CA TRP A 446 7.52 -5.75 -24.25
C TRP A 446 7.73 -4.59 -25.22
N ASP A 447 7.16 -4.71 -26.41
CA ASP A 447 7.16 -3.67 -27.43
C ASP A 447 5.85 -2.85 -27.40
N VAL A 448 5.94 -1.55 -27.69
CA VAL A 448 4.79 -0.65 -27.86
C VAL A 448 4.32 -0.55 -29.31
N GLU A 449 5.15 -0.92 -30.28
CA GLU A 449 4.83 -0.89 -31.72
C GLU A 449 4.18 -2.20 -32.20
N PHE A 450 4.22 -3.25 -31.37
CA PHE A 450 3.75 -4.60 -31.71
C PHE A 450 4.45 -5.19 -32.94
N SER A 451 5.72 -4.83 -33.13
CA SER A 451 6.55 -5.31 -34.24
C SER A 451 7.19 -6.67 -33.99
#